data_AF-A0A356AYW5-F1
#
_entry.id   AF-A0A356AYW5-F1
#
_cell.length_a   1.000
_cell.length_b   1.000
_cell.length_c   1.000
_cell.angle_alpha   90.00
_cell.angle_beta   90.00
_cell.angle_gamma   90.00
#
_symmetry.space_group_name_H-M   'P 1'
#
loop_
_entity.id
_entity.type
_entity.pdbx_description
1 polymer ?
#
loop_
_entity_poly.entity_id
_entity_poly.type
_entity_poly.pdbx_seq_one_letter_code
_entity_poly.pdbx_strand_id
1 'polypeptide(L)'
;MLQEISTKSKRPNRLIQRFSFILFGICAFYNPVDKWNPYNILFGILIGLLFGFLLRLFLNSLLNLFNRKSVKEKGKTNLRRAVNSGLLFTLPFAIMLTIATFYLNWSVARECICAGVMAAGTAAAIEMTNIKGKQQIRDTIVTSLVSFLFSFLWTSSFVYIASVPSVIQGAVTVVMANMK
;
A
#
# COMPACT_ATOMS: atom_id res chain seq x y z
N MET A 1 24.16 -0.24 21.18
CA MET A 1 23.79 -1.65 20.98
C MET A 1 22.45 -1.83 20.22
N LEU A 2 22.08 -0.91 19.31
CA LEU A 2 20.88 -1.03 18.43
C LEU A 2 21.14 -0.50 17.01
N GLN A 3 22.40 -0.38 16.59
CA GLN A 3 22.77 0.07 15.23
C GLN A 3 23.29 -1.06 14.32
N GLU A 4 23.36 -2.30 14.80
CA GLU A 4 24.03 -3.40 14.09
C GLU A 4 23.10 -4.41 13.39
N ILE A 5 21.77 -4.25 13.49
CA ILE A 5 20.84 -5.11 12.76
C ILE A 5 20.40 -4.39 11.49
N SER A 6 20.91 -4.85 10.35
CA SER A 6 20.36 -4.67 9.00
C SER A 6 21.10 -3.73 8.03
N THR A 7 22.44 -3.76 8.03
CA THR A 7 23.27 -3.32 6.88
C THR A 7 23.49 -4.42 5.83
N LYS A 8 22.72 -5.52 5.86
CA LYS A 8 22.79 -6.56 4.82
C LYS A 8 21.83 -6.22 3.68
N SER A 9 22.35 -5.45 2.72
CA SER A 9 21.81 -5.19 1.38
C SER A 9 21.28 -6.49 0.72
N LYS A 10 20.02 -6.84 0.98
CA LYS A 10 19.23 -7.73 0.15
C LYS A 10 18.40 -6.85 -0.77
N ARG A 11 18.39 -7.17 -2.07
CA ARG A 11 17.49 -6.53 -3.05
C ARG A 11 16.10 -6.41 -2.42
N PRO A 12 15.41 -5.24 -2.51
CA PRO A 12 14.03 -5.18 -2.07
C PRO A 12 13.24 -6.15 -2.93
N ASN A 13 12.85 -7.28 -2.35
CA ASN A 13 12.12 -8.33 -3.04
C ASN A 13 10.74 -7.76 -3.37
N ARG A 14 10.57 -7.25 -4.59
CA ARG A 14 9.30 -6.71 -5.12
C ARG A 14 8.14 -7.69 -4.93
N LEU A 15 8.43 -8.98 -4.85
CA LEU A 15 7.48 -10.05 -4.53
C LEU A 15 6.86 -9.85 -3.14
N ILE A 16 7.66 -9.64 -2.09
CA ILE A 16 7.18 -9.47 -0.72
C ILE A 16 6.21 -8.29 -0.62
N GLN A 17 6.54 -7.18 -1.28
CA GLN A 17 5.66 -6.00 -1.32
C GLN A 17 4.34 -6.31 -2.03
N ARG A 18 4.40 -6.99 -3.18
CA ARG A 18 3.19 -7.41 -3.89
C ARG A 18 2.30 -8.28 -3.01
N PHE A 19 2.89 -9.21 -2.27
CA PHE A 19 2.16 -10.02 -1.29
C PHE A 19 1.49 -9.16 -0.21
N SER A 20 2.18 -8.17 0.36
CA SER A 20 1.56 -7.26 1.35
C SER A 20 0.34 -6.53 0.79
N PHE A 21 0.43 -6.04 -0.45
CA PHE A 21 -0.66 -5.34 -1.10
C PHE A 21 -1.82 -6.25 -1.49
N ILE A 22 -1.53 -7.49 -1.90
CA ILE A 22 -2.55 -8.52 -2.12
C ILE A 22 -3.30 -8.79 -0.82
N LEU A 23 -2.58 -8.98 0.30
CA LEU A 23 -3.19 -9.20 1.61
C LEU A 23 -4.06 -8.01 2.04
N PHE A 24 -3.58 -6.78 1.85
CA PHE A 24 -4.41 -5.59 2.12
C PHE A 24 -5.69 -5.57 1.28
N GLY A 25 -5.59 -5.91 0.00
CA GLY A 25 -6.75 -5.95 -0.90
C GLY A 25 -7.76 -7.03 -0.51
N ILE A 26 -7.30 -8.25 -0.24
CA ILE A 26 -8.16 -9.35 0.20
C ILE A 26 -8.85 -8.99 1.52
N CYS A 27 -8.10 -8.47 2.50
CA CYS A 27 -8.65 -8.12 3.81
C CYS A 27 -9.63 -6.93 3.72
N ALA A 28 -9.41 -5.98 2.80
CA ALA A 28 -10.29 -4.83 2.64
C ALA A 28 -11.65 -5.16 2.02
N PHE A 29 -11.73 -6.21 1.18
CA PHE A 29 -12.98 -6.70 0.59
C PHE A 29 -13.46 -8.00 1.23
N TYR A 30 -12.89 -8.39 2.37
CA TYR A 30 -13.33 -9.57 3.09
C TYR A 30 -14.73 -9.32 3.65
N ASN A 31 -15.68 -10.18 3.27
CA ASN A 31 -17.03 -10.15 3.79
C ASN A 31 -17.22 -11.32 4.77
N PRO A 32 -17.48 -11.07 6.06
CA PRO A 32 -17.64 -12.13 7.06
C PRO A 32 -18.89 -13.00 6.81
N VAL A 33 -19.88 -12.49 6.07
CA VAL A 33 -21.11 -13.22 5.72
C VAL A 33 -20.86 -14.24 4.61
N ASP A 34 -19.93 -13.96 3.69
CA ASP A 34 -19.68 -14.77 2.49
C ASP A 34 -18.17 -14.95 2.28
N LYS A 35 -17.56 -15.66 3.25
CA LYS A 35 -16.11 -15.72 3.49
C LYS A 35 -15.29 -16.23 2.30
N TRP A 36 -15.89 -17.06 1.44
CA TRP A 36 -15.22 -17.74 0.33
C TRP A 36 -15.70 -17.29 -1.04
N ASN A 37 -16.36 -16.13 -1.12
CA ASN A 37 -16.80 -15.59 -2.39
C ASN A 37 -15.58 -15.30 -3.30
N PRO A 38 -15.40 -16.05 -4.41
CA PRO A 38 -14.22 -15.94 -5.25
C PRO A 38 -14.15 -14.57 -5.94
N TYR A 39 -15.29 -13.89 -6.14
CA TYR A 39 -15.33 -12.54 -6.71
C TYR A 39 -14.70 -11.51 -5.78
N ASN A 40 -14.98 -11.57 -4.47
CA ASN A 40 -14.41 -10.63 -3.48
C ASN A 40 -12.89 -10.83 -3.34
N ILE A 41 -12.44 -12.08 -3.38
CA ILE A 41 -11.00 -12.40 -3.31
C ILE A 41 -10.30 -11.91 -4.57
N LEU A 42 -10.83 -12.21 -5.77
CA LEU A 42 -10.24 -11.79 -7.03
C LEU A 42 -10.21 -10.26 -7.17
N PHE A 43 -11.32 -9.61 -6.82
CA PHE A 43 -11.44 -8.16 -6.83
C PHE A 43 -10.49 -7.50 -5.82
N GLY A 44 -10.38 -8.07 -4.62
CA GLY A 44 -9.40 -7.66 -3.60
C GLY A 44 -7.96 -7.78 -4.09
N ILE A 45 -7.59 -8.90 -4.74
CA ILE A 45 -6.26 -9.08 -5.33
C ILE A 45 -5.97 -7.97 -6.37
N LEU A 46 -6.91 -7.75 -7.30
CA LEU A 46 -6.77 -6.74 -8.35
C LEU A 46 -6.60 -5.33 -7.78
N ILE A 47 -7.47 -4.94 -6.85
CA ILE A 47 -7.43 -3.61 -6.23
C ILE A 47 -6.21 -3.44 -5.34
N GLY A 48 -5.83 -4.47 -4.57
CA GLY A 48 -4.63 -4.44 -3.75
C GLY A 48 -3.38 -4.20 -4.60
N LEU A 49 -3.23 -4.93 -5.70
CA LEU A 49 -2.12 -4.73 -6.64
C LEU A 49 -2.15 -3.35 -7.30
N LEU A 50 -3.32 -2.88 -7.72
CA LEU A 50 -3.51 -1.55 -8.28
C LEU A 50 -3.09 -0.47 -7.28
N PHE A 51 -3.49 -0.62 -6.02
CA PHE A 51 -3.12 0.28 -4.94
C PHE A 51 -1.62 0.31 -4.69
N GLY A 52 -0.97 -0.86 -4.58
CA GLY A 52 0.48 -0.93 -4.41
C GLY A 52 1.25 -0.30 -5.58
N PHE A 53 0.72 -0.44 -6.80
CA PHE A 53 1.27 0.24 -7.98
C PHE A 53 1.10 1.76 -7.92
N LEU A 54 -0.10 2.24 -7.61
CA LEU A 54 -0.41 3.67 -7.44
C LEU A 54 0.43 4.30 -6.34
N LEU A 55 0.53 3.67 -5.17
CA LEU A 55 1.32 4.16 -4.05
C LEU A 55 2.81 4.27 -4.43
N ARG A 56 3.34 3.27 -5.14
CA ARG A 56 4.72 3.34 -5.64
C ARG A 56 4.91 4.48 -6.62
N LEU A 57 3.97 4.68 -7.55
CA LEU A 57 4.02 5.76 -8.54
C LEU A 57 3.95 7.14 -7.85
N PHE A 58 3.08 7.25 -6.85
CA PHE A 58 2.90 8.43 -6.01
C PHE A 58 4.17 8.78 -5.25
N LEU A 59 4.74 7.85 -4.48
CA LEU A 59 5.96 8.08 -3.70
C LEU A 59 7.16 8.43 -4.60
N ASN A 60 7.30 7.76 -5.75
CA ASN A 60 8.34 8.12 -6.73
C ASN A 60 8.14 9.53 -7.28
N SER A 61 6.91 9.91 -7.62
CA SER A 61 6.62 11.25 -8.17
C SER A 61 6.84 12.33 -7.12
N LEU A 62 6.35 12.10 -5.91
CA LEU A 62 6.46 13.03 -4.80
C LEU A 62 7.91 13.28 -4.42
N LEU A 63 8.67 12.22 -4.15
CA LEU A 63 10.08 12.37 -3.81
C LEU A 63 10.91 12.90 -4.99
N ASN A 64 10.52 12.66 -6.24
CA ASN A 64 11.16 13.28 -7.40
C ASN A 64 10.91 14.79 -7.47
N LEU A 65 9.71 15.26 -7.13
CA LEU A 65 9.37 16.68 -7.09
C LEU A 65 10.12 17.41 -5.99
N PHE A 66 10.10 16.87 -4.75
CA PHE A 66 10.76 17.49 -3.61
C PHE A 66 12.29 17.39 -3.68
N ASN A 67 12.82 16.35 -4.33
CA ASN A 67 14.27 16.07 -4.37
C ASN A 67 14.87 16.22 -5.77
N ARG A 68 14.27 17.06 -6.63
CA ARG A 68 14.63 17.19 -8.05
C ARG A 68 16.13 17.44 -8.27
N LYS A 69 16.79 18.18 -7.38
CA LYS A 69 18.24 18.43 -7.42
C LYS A 69 19.06 17.16 -7.16
N SER A 70 18.74 16.43 -6.10
CA SER A 70 19.42 15.16 -5.75
C SER A 70 19.13 14.04 -6.74
N VAL A 71 17.97 14.03 -7.40
CA VAL A 71 17.67 13.07 -8.47
C VAL A 71 18.49 13.34 -9.73
N LYS A 72 18.77 14.61 -10.06
CA LYS A 72 19.67 14.97 -11.16
C LYS A 72 21.13 14.56 -10.87
N GLU A 73 21.57 14.71 -9.63
CA GLU A 73 22.96 14.40 -9.23
C GLU A 73 23.21 12.90 -8.99
N LYS A 74 22.30 12.19 -8.31
CA LYS A 74 22.49 10.79 -7.87
C LYS A 74 21.65 9.78 -8.67
N GLY A 75 20.88 10.22 -9.65
CA GLY A 75 20.11 9.39 -10.58
C GLY A 75 18.79 8.82 -10.02
N LYS A 76 17.85 8.55 -10.94
CA LYS A 76 16.50 8.02 -10.64
C LYS A 76 16.52 6.61 -10.01
N THR A 77 17.60 5.86 -10.17
CA THR A 77 17.73 4.50 -9.63
C THR A 77 17.81 4.50 -8.09
N ASN A 78 18.52 5.47 -7.51
CA ASN A 78 18.64 5.61 -6.06
C ASN A 78 17.32 6.02 -5.42
N LEU A 79 16.56 6.90 -6.09
CA LEU A 79 15.20 7.24 -5.68
C LEU A 79 14.28 6.01 -5.65
N ARG A 80 14.27 5.22 -6.74
CA ARG A 80 13.47 3.99 -6.81
C ARG A 80 13.88 2.98 -5.74
N ARG A 81 15.16 2.95 -5.35
CA ARG A 81 15.65 2.10 -4.26
C ARG A 81 15.12 2.56 -2.91
N ALA A 82 15.16 3.86 -2.62
CA ALA A 82 14.60 4.43 -1.39
C ALA A 82 13.10 4.14 -1.25
N VAL A 83 12.32 4.37 -2.32
CA VAL A 83 10.88 4.05 -2.33
C VAL A 83 10.62 2.56 -2.12
N ASN A 84 11.37 1.70 -2.81
CA ASN A 84 11.23 0.26 -2.60
C ASN A 84 11.66 -0.18 -1.19
N SER A 85 12.65 0.47 -0.57
CA SER A 85 13.01 0.20 0.82
C SER A 85 11.87 0.60 1.76
N GLY A 86 11.33 1.80 1.59
CA GLY A 86 10.21 2.30 2.39
C GLY A 86 8.96 1.42 2.29
N LEU A 87 8.62 0.94 1.09
CA LEU A 87 7.49 0.02 0.89
C LEU A 87 7.65 -1.34 1.59
N LEU A 88 8.84 -1.73 2.07
CA LEU A 88 8.97 -2.94 2.90
C LEU A 88 8.31 -2.77 4.28
N PHE A 89 8.21 -1.54 4.77
CA PHE A 89 7.55 -1.24 6.04
C PHE A 89 6.03 -1.47 6.02
N THR A 90 5.42 -1.71 4.85
CA THR A 90 4.00 -2.12 4.79
C THR A 90 3.77 -3.56 5.24
N LEU A 91 4.80 -4.40 5.22
CA LEU A 91 4.70 -5.83 5.54
C LEU A 91 4.14 -6.11 6.95
N PRO A 92 4.68 -5.54 8.04
CA PRO A 92 4.15 -5.79 9.39
C PRO A 92 2.67 -5.40 9.52
N PHE A 93 2.23 -4.32 8.86
CA PHE A 93 0.83 -3.91 8.84
C PHE A 93 -0.06 -4.87 8.05
N ALA A 94 0.44 -5.45 6.96
CA ALA A 94 -0.29 -6.46 6.20
C ALA A 94 -0.48 -7.75 7.02
N ILE A 95 0.56 -8.17 7.76
CA ILE A 95 0.49 -9.32 8.68
C ILE A 95 -0.52 -9.03 9.79
N MET A 96 -0.40 -7.86 10.44
CA MET A 96 -1.29 -7.44 11.51
C MET A 96 -2.75 -7.38 11.05
N LEU A 97 -2.99 -6.84 9.85
CA LEU A 97 -4.33 -6.80 9.28
C LEU A 97 -4.88 -8.21 9.00
N THR A 98 -4.05 -9.09 8.45
CA THR A 98 -4.47 -10.47 8.16
C THR A 98 -4.93 -11.18 9.44
N ILE A 99 -4.18 -11.02 10.53
CA ILE A 99 -4.55 -11.57 11.83
C ILE A 99 -5.85 -10.92 12.33
N ALA A 100 -5.96 -9.60 12.26
CA ALA A 100 -7.16 -8.89 12.69
C ALA A 100 -8.42 -9.30 11.93
N THR A 101 -8.32 -9.46 10.60
CA THR A 101 -9.45 -9.81 9.75
C THR A 101 -9.86 -11.28 9.90
N PHE A 102 -8.92 -12.23 9.89
CA PHE A 102 -9.25 -13.66 9.89
C PHE A 102 -9.38 -14.27 11.30
N TYR A 103 -8.57 -13.84 12.26
CA TYR A 103 -8.59 -14.39 13.62
C TYR A 103 -9.57 -13.64 14.52
N LEU A 104 -9.55 -12.31 14.49
CA LEU A 104 -10.38 -11.46 15.36
C LEU A 104 -11.73 -11.07 14.73
N ASN A 105 -11.95 -11.33 13.43
CA ASN A 105 -13.10 -10.84 12.66
C ASN A 105 -13.29 -9.32 12.79
N TRP A 106 -12.19 -8.57 12.96
CA TRP A 106 -12.22 -7.12 13.10
C TRP A 106 -12.12 -6.42 11.74
N SER A 107 -13.04 -5.49 11.49
CA SER A 107 -13.04 -4.62 10.32
C SER A 107 -12.14 -3.41 10.53
N VAL A 108 -10.84 -3.64 10.75
CA VAL A 108 -9.81 -2.60 10.95
C VAL A 108 -8.91 -2.39 9.72
N ALA A 109 -9.39 -2.81 8.54
CA ALA A 109 -8.64 -2.72 7.28
C ALA A 109 -8.25 -1.28 6.96
N ARG A 110 -9.16 -0.34 7.23
CA ARG A 110 -8.97 1.07 6.97
C ARG A 110 -7.78 1.64 7.74
N GLU A 111 -7.75 1.43 9.04
CA GLU A 111 -6.74 1.99 9.95
C GLU A 111 -5.37 1.38 9.65
N CYS A 112 -5.32 0.06 9.42
CA CYS A 112 -4.08 -0.65 9.12
C CYS A 112 -3.48 -0.22 7.77
N ILE A 113 -4.31 0.00 6.75
CA ILE A 113 -3.87 0.48 5.44
C ILE A 113 -3.31 1.90 5.56
N CYS A 114 -4.03 2.81 6.24
CA CYS A 114 -3.56 4.18 6.46
C CYS A 114 -2.22 4.23 7.19
N ALA A 115 -2.10 3.47 8.29
CA ALA A 115 -0.87 3.40 9.08
C ALA A 115 0.29 2.81 8.26
N GLY A 116 0.04 1.74 7.50
CA GLY A 116 1.04 1.11 6.64
C GLY A 116 1.57 2.03 5.54
N VAL A 117 0.69 2.79 4.90
CA VAL A 117 1.08 3.76 3.87
C VAL A 117 1.88 4.92 4.47
N MET A 118 1.45 5.44 5.62
CA MET A 118 2.17 6.50 6.32
C MET A 118 3.57 6.04 6.75
N ALA A 119 3.68 4.84 7.31
CA ALA A 119 4.96 4.23 7.65
C ALA A 119 5.86 4.07 6.42
N ALA A 120 5.32 3.58 5.30
CA ALA A 120 6.06 3.42 4.06
C ALA A 120 6.55 4.74 3.46
N GLY A 121 5.71 5.78 3.47
CA GLY A 121 6.08 7.12 3.02
C GLY A 121 7.17 7.73 3.90
N THR A 122 7.05 7.59 5.22
CA THR A 122 8.04 8.08 6.18
C THR A 122 9.38 7.37 6.02
N ALA A 123 9.37 6.03 5.92
CA ALA A 123 10.57 5.24 5.71
C ALA A 123 11.25 5.56 4.36
N ALA A 124 10.46 5.74 3.29
CA ALA A 124 10.99 6.15 1.99
C ALA A 124 11.66 7.54 2.04
N ALA A 125 11.08 8.48 2.78
CA ALA A 125 11.68 9.79 2.98
C ALA A 125 12.98 9.72 3.80
N ILE A 126 13.00 8.94 4.89
CA ILE A 126 14.21 8.73 5.71
C ILE A 126 15.35 8.14 4.86
N GLU A 127 15.08 7.09 4.08
CA GLU A 127 16.06 6.48 3.17
C GLU A 127 16.59 7.49 2.13
N MET A 128 15.72 8.37 1.63
CA MET A 128 16.13 9.43 0.72
C MET A 128 17.02 10.48 1.39
N THR A 129 16.75 10.83 2.65
CA THR A 129 17.62 11.75 3.42
C THR A 129 19.00 11.16 3.71
N ASN A 130 19.07 9.84 3.94
CA ASN A 130 20.32 9.13 4.15
C ASN A 130 21.20 9.17 2.88
N ILE A 131 20.56 9.06 1.71
CA ILE A 131 21.24 9.24 0.42
C ILE A 131 21.72 10.68 0.21
N LYS A 132 21.03 11.71 0.73
CA LYS A 132 21.45 13.12 0.61
C LYS A 132 22.55 13.54 1.58
N GLY A 133 22.73 12.84 2.71
CA GLY A 133 23.70 13.23 3.75
C GLY A 133 23.29 14.46 4.59
N LYS A 134 22.07 14.98 4.39
CA LYS A 134 21.46 16.05 5.21
C LYS A 134 20.00 15.67 5.50
N GLN A 135 19.65 15.58 6.77
CA GLN A 135 18.26 15.38 7.22
C GLN A 135 17.45 16.65 6.93
N GLN A 136 16.72 16.67 5.83
CA GLN A 136 15.67 17.67 5.61
C GLN A 136 14.39 17.20 6.30
N ILE A 137 14.22 17.56 7.57
CA ILE A 137 13.04 17.27 8.39
C ILE A 137 11.75 17.72 7.66
N ARG A 138 11.83 18.81 6.89
CA ARG A 138 10.76 19.28 5.99
C ARG A 138 10.32 18.23 4.96
N ASP A 139 11.25 17.54 4.32
CA ASP A 139 10.93 16.56 3.29
C ASP A 139 10.19 15.37 3.91
N THR A 140 10.63 14.90 5.08
CA THR A 140 9.96 13.80 5.78
C THR A 140 8.53 14.16 6.20
N ILE A 141 8.33 15.31 6.84
CA ILE A 141 7.00 15.74 7.31
C ILE A 141 6.03 15.90 6.13
N VAL A 142 6.46 16.53 5.04
CA VAL A 142 5.61 16.73 3.86
C VAL A 142 5.30 15.40 3.17
N THR A 143 6.28 14.50 3.06
CA THR A 143 6.06 13.18 2.45
C THR A 143 5.07 12.36 3.28
N SER A 144 5.18 12.38 4.62
CA SER A 144 4.25 11.68 5.52
C SER A 144 2.84 12.27 5.47
N LEU A 145 2.71 13.61 5.50
CA LEU A 145 1.41 14.30 5.43
C LEU A 145 0.71 14.05 4.10
N VAL A 146 1.47 14.12 3.00
CA VAL A 146 0.91 13.91 1.66
C VAL A 146 0.59 12.42 1.41
N SER A 147 1.37 11.51 1.99
CA SER A 147 1.02 10.07 1.99
C SER A 147 -0.23 9.79 2.83
N PHE A 148 -0.43 10.52 3.93
CA PHE A 148 -1.64 10.42 4.74
C PHE A 148 -2.88 10.91 3.96
N LEU A 149 -2.79 12.07 3.30
CA LEU A 149 -3.87 12.57 2.45
C LEU A 149 -4.19 11.61 1.31
N PHE A 150 -3.18 11.00 0.70
CA PHE A 150 -3.36 9.99 -0.33
C PHE A 150 -4.09 8.75 0.19
N SER A 151 -3.69 8.23 1.37
CA SER A 151 -4.42 7.14 2.03
C SER A 151 -5.86 7.51 2.32
N PHE A 152 -6.09 8.71 2.82
CA PHE A 152 -7.43 9.18 3.16
C PHE A 152 -8.32 9.26 1.92
N LEU A 153 -7.82 9.83 0.81
CA LEU A 153 -8.51 9.85 -0.48
C LEU A 153 -8.81 8.45 -1.01
N TRP A 154 -7.85 7.52 -0.87
CA TRP A 154 -8.03 6.13 -1.31
C TRP A 154 -9.10 5.40 -0.47
N THR A 155 -9.06 5.58 0.84
CA THR A 155 -10.06 5.04 1.76
C THR A 155 -11.46 5.61 1.52
N SER A 156 -11.58 6.89 1.19
CA SER A 156 -12.87 7.47 0.79
C SER A 156 -13.35 6.89 -0.54
N SER A 157 -12.45 6.61 -1.48
CA SER A 157 -12.79 5.95 -2.75
C SER A 157 -13.32 4.52 -2.54
N PHE A 158 -12.84 3.83 -1.50
CA PHE A 158 -13.31 2.49 -1.12
C PHE A 158 -14.82 2.42 -0.83
N VAL A 159 -15.43 3.49 -0.31
CA VAL A 159 -16.88 3.55 -0.07
C VAL A 159 -17.67 3.40 -1.37
N TYR A 160 -17.16 3.98 -2.46
CA TYR A 160 -17.78 3.89 -3.79
C TYR A 160 -17.44 2.59 -4.51
N ILE A 161 -16.28 1.99 -4.23
CA ILE A 161 -15.81 0.77 -4.90
C ILE A 161 -16.40 -0.49 -4.23
N ALA A 162 -16.73 -0.44 -2.93
CA ALA A 162 -17.30 -1.56 -2.19
C ALA A 162 -18.71 -1.98 -2.65
N SER A 163 -19.43 -1.13 -3.39
CA SER A 163 -20.73 -1.47 -4.00
C SER A 163 -20.62 -2.20 -5.33
N VAL A 164 -19.43 -2.27 -5.93
CA VAL A 164 -19.22 -2.89 -7.25
C VAL A 164 -19.41 -4.41 -7.23
N PRO A 165 -18.89 -5.18 -6.25
CA PRO A 165 -19.06 -6.64 -6.23
C PRO A 165 -20.51 -7.10 -6.13
N SER A 166 -21.35 -6.39 -5.37
CA SER A 166 -22.78 -6.70 -5.23
C SER A 166 -23.58 -6.37 -6.48
N VAL A 167 -23.23 -5.30 -7.21
CA VAL A 167 -23.85 -4.96 -8.50
C VAL A 167 -23.47 -5.98 -9.58
N ILE A 168 -22.21 -6.44 -9.60
CA ILE A 168 -21.76 -7.47 -10.55
C ILE A 168 -22.47 -8.80 -10.28
N GLN A 169 -22.59 -9.22 -9.01
CA GLN A 169 -23.37 -10.40 -8.66
C GLN A 169 -24.82 -10.26 -9.14
N GLY A 170 -25.50 -9.17 -8.80
CA GLY A 170 -26.89 -8.93 -9.23
C GLY A 170 -27.07 -8.97 -10.74
N ALA A 171 -26.16 -8.37 -11.51
CA ALA A 171 -26.21 -8.39 -12.97
C ALA A 171 -26.05 -9.80 -13.55
N VAL A 172 -25.13 -10.61 -13.02
CA VAL A 172 -24.90 -11.99 -13.48
C VAL A 172 -26.11 -12.87 -13.17
N THR A 173 -26.73 -12.72 -12.00
CA THR A 173 -27.94 -13.49 -11.64
C THR A 173 -29.12 -13.15 -12.55
N VAL A 174 -29.31 -11.87 -12.91
CA VAL A 174 -30.38 -11.43 -13.83
C VAL A 174 -30.15 -11.94 -15.25
N VAL A 175 -28.89 -11.95 -15.72
CA VAL A 175 -28.56 -12.48 -17.06
C VAL A 175 -28.73 -14.01 -17.10
N MET A 176 -28.30 -14.75 -16.07
CA MET A 176 -28.55 -16.19 -16.00
C MET A 176 -30.03 -16.54 -15.85
N ALA A 177 -30.80 -15.73 -15.11
CA ALA A 177 -32.24 -15.94 -14.94
C ALA A 177 -33.02 -15.73 -16.24
N ASN A 178 -32.56 -14.85 -17.13
CA ASN A 178 -33.16 -14.62 -18.45
C ASN A 178 -32.67 -15.57 -19.56
N MET A 179 -31.68 -16.42 -19.29
CA MET A 179 -31.19 -17.44 -20.23
C MET A 179 -31.75 -18.85 -19.96
N LYS A 180 -32.74 -18.96 -19.06
CA LYS A 180 -33.54 -20.17 -18.81
C LYS A 180 -34.94 -20.00 -19.39
#